data_AF-A0A7Z7YIT2-F1
#
_entry.id   AF-A0A7Z7YIT2-F1
#
_cell.length_a   1.000
_cell.length_b   1.000
_cell.length_c   1.000
_cell.angle_alpha   90.00
_cell.angle_beta   90.00
_cell.angle_gamma   90.00
#
_symmetry.space_group_name_H-M   'P 1'
#
loop_
_entity.id
_entity.type
_entity.pdbx_description
1 polymer ?
#
loop_
_entity_poly.entity_id
_entity_poly.type
_entity_poly.pdbx_seq_one_letter_code
_entity_poly.pdbx_strand_id
1 'polypeptide(L)'
;MEINRLRIIDELKRILLKSLENVEVFKSVFEQWLEKLPTTDSLVYLYVPSRYKEKFLYTESSCFTRLQKEIRIDYHEDNKFVFFTKQFIAEFCPHNYVDKCELFLSKNNYFSPEKIREISDFALDIIMKDLNSKRMTDNSDVETFNKVECSEETIMGDNEGGSGY
;
A
#
# COMPACT_ATOMS: atom_id res chain seq x y z
N MET A 1 5.22 -10.86 -23.29
CA MET A 1 4.55 -10.82 -21.96
C MET A 1 5.37 -11.50 -20.89
N GLU A 2 5.91 -12.71 -21.12
CA GLU A 2 6.74 -13.46 -20.16
C GLU A 2 7.94 -12.65 -19.59
N ILE A 3 8.64 -11.91 -20.45
CA ILE A 3 9.78 -11.06 -20.07
C ILE A 3 9.36 -9.92 -19.12
N ASN A 4 8.19 -9.30 -19.35
CA ASN A 4 7.67 -8.27 -18.45
C ASN A 4 7.24 -8.86 -17.11
N ARG A 5 6.66 -10.06 -17.11
CA ARG A 5 6.26 -10.79 -15.91
C ARG A 5 7.45 -11.09 -15.00
N LEU A 6 8.54 -11.64 -15.56
CA LEU A 6 9.76 -11.92 -14.82
C LEU A 6 10.40 -10.64 -14.27
N ARG A 7 10.38 -9.54 -15.04
CA ARG A 7 10.89 -8.25 -14.57
C ARG A 7 10.11 -7.71 -13.37
N ILE A 8 8.77 -7.78 -13.40
CA ILE A 8 7.92 -7.33 -12.28
C ILE A 8 8.17 -8.18 -11.04
N ILE A 9 8.32 -9.48 -11.19
CA ILE A 9 8.62 -10.39 -10.08
C ILE A 9 9.97 -10.03 -9.43
N ASP A 10 11.00 -9.75 -10.24
CA ASP A 10 12.32 -9.36 -9.73
C ASP A 10 12.30 -7.97 -9.04
N GLU A 11 11.53 -7.01 -9.57
CA GLU A 11 11.31 -5.72 -8.91
C GLU A 11 10.61 -5.90 -7.55
N LEU A 12 9.58 -6.74 -7.47
CA LEU A 12 8.89 -7.05 -6.22
C LEU A 12 9.82 -7.75 -5.22
N LYS A 13 10.64 -8.70 -5.69
CA LYS A 13 11.67 -9.35 -4.87
C LYS A 13 12.62 -8.31 -4.26
N ARG A 14 13.11 -7.38 -5.07
CA ARG A 14 13.98 -6.29 -4.59
C ARG A 14 13.29 -5.41 -3.57
N ILE A 15 12.02 -5.03 -3.80
CA ILE A 15 11.24 -4.23 -2.86
C ILE A 15 11.08 -4.95 -1.52
N LEU A 16 10.73 -6.25 -1.56
CA LEU A 16 10.55 -7.07 -0.34
C LEU A 16 11.87 -7.25 0.42
N LEU A 17 12.98 -7.50 -0.27
CA LEU A 17 14.30 -7.56 0.38
C LEU A 17 14.70 -6.21 0.97
N LYS A 18 14.40 -5.11 0.27
CA LYS A 18 14.73 -3.77 0.73
C LYS A 18 13.87 -3.34 1.92
N SER A 19 12.61 -3.77 2.00
CA SER A 19 11.77 -3.49 3.18
C SER A 19 12.25 -4.26 4.40
N LEU A 20 12.80 -5.46 4.22
CA LEU A 20 13.43 -6.24 5.30
C LEU A 20 14.74 -5.63 5.81
N GLU A 21 15.37 -4.74 5.04
CA GLU A 21 16.50 -3.94 5.52
C GLU A 21 16.10 -2.80 6.47
N ASN A 22 14.80 -2.55 6.64
CA ASN A 22 14.26 -1.58 7.57
C ASN A 22 13.99 -2.23 8.94
N VAL A 23 14.61 -1.68 9.98
CA VAL A 23 14.52 -2.21 11.36
C VAL A 23 13.10 -2.16 11.90
N GLU A 24 12.30 -1.15 11.53
CA GLU A 24 10.90 -1.05 12.00
C GLU A 24 10.01 -2.12 11.39
N VAL A 25 10.23 -2.45 10.11
CA VAL A 25 9.51 -3.54 9.43
C VAL A 25 9.88 -4.88 10.07
N PHE A 26 11.19 -5.11 10.27
CA PHE A 26 11.66 -6.29 10.99
C PHE A 26 11.04 -6.38 12.39
N LYS A 27 11.04 -5.28 13.15
CA LYS A 27 10.45 -5.20 14.49
C LYS A 27 8.99 -5.60 14.48
N SER A 28 8.18 -5.06 13.56
CA SER A 28 6.77 -5.40 13.45
C SER A 28 6.53 -6.88 13.16
N VAL A 29 7.31 -7.46 12.24
CA VAL A 29 7.23 -8.90 11.91
C VAL A 29 7.65 -9.75 13.10
N PHE A 30 8.72 -9.36 13.78
CA PHE A 30 9.26 -10.06 14.94
C PHE A 30 8.31 -10.03 16.14
N GLU A 31 7.71 -8.87 16.45
CA GLU A 31 6.71 -8.73 17.52
C GLU A 31 5.50 -9.63 17.26
N GLN A 32 4.93 -9.59 16.06
CA GLN A 32 3.80 -10.47 15.67
C GLN A 32 4.14 -11.95 15.73
N TRP A 33 5.40 -12.29 15.44
CA TRP A 33 5.86 -13.66 15.47
C TRP A 33 6.06 -14.15 16.92
N LEU A 34 6.61 -13.31 17.80
CA LEU A 34 6.71 -13.56 19.24
C LEU A 34 5.35 -13.70 19.92
N GLU A 35 4.36 -12.91 19.54
CA GLU A 35 2.98 -13.03 20.05
C GLU A 35 2.35 -14.41 19.75
N LYS A 36 2.78 -15.06 18.65
CA LYS A 36 2.29 -16.38 18.24
C LYS A 36 3.02 -17.53 18.90
N LEU A 37 4.16 -17.28 19.53
CA LEU A 37 4.89 -18.32 20.25
C LEU A 37 4.21 -18.58 21.60
N PRO A 38 3.91 -19.85 21.94
CA PRO A 38 3.35 -20.22 23.25
C PRO A 38 4.44 -20.23 24.33
N THR A 39 5.21 -19.14 24.47
CA THR A 39 6.31 -19.04 25.42
C THR A 39 5.99 -18.08 26.57
N THR A 40 6.09 -18.59 27.79
CA THR A 40 5.98 -17.81 29.04
C THR A 40 7.29 -17.13 29.42
N ASP A 41 8.36 -17.31 28.65
CA ASP A 41 9.67 -16.74 28.97
C ASP A 41 9.61 -15.20 28.88
N SER A 42 10.12 -14.55 29.94
CA SER A 42 10.25 -13.10 30.05
C SER A 42 11.47 -12.55 29.33
N LEU A 43 12.46 -13.39 29.03
CA LEU A 43 13.70 -13.05 28.33
C LEU A 43 13.75 -13.77 26.99
N VAL A 44 14.04 -13.01 25.94
CA VAL A 44 14.25 -13.49 24.58
C VAL A 44 15.64 -13.06 24.11
N TYR A 45 16.42 -14.01 23.62
CA TYR A 45 17.67 -13.73 22.92
C TYR A 45 17.39 -13.60 21.44
N LEU A 46 17.86 -12.51 20.84
CA LEU A 46 17.77 -12.22 19.43
C LEU A 46 19.18 -12.10 18.86
N TYR A 47 19.57 -13.06 18.05
CA TYR A 47 20.80 -13.04 17.28
C TYR A 47 20.53 -12.43 15.91
N VAL A 48 21.17 -11.30 15.65
CA VAL A 48 21.02 -10.49 14.45
C VAL A 48 22.26 -10.65 13.56
N PRO A 49 22.09 -10.82 12.24
CA PRO A 49 23.22 -10.78 11.31
C PRO A 49 24.06 -9.50 11.47
N SER A 50 25.38 -9.63 11.62
CA SER A 50 26.33 -8.52 11.86
C SER A 50 26.19 -7.39 10.82
N ARG A 51 25.81 -7.72 9.58
CA ARG A 51 25.52 -6.74 8.52
C ARG A 51 24.42 -5.72 8.86
N TYR A 52 23.58 -6.00 9.85
CA TYR A 52 22.53 -5.10 10.33
C TYR A 52 22.89 -4.38 11.64
N LYS A 53 24.08 -4.64 12.21
CA LYS A 53 24.49 -4.12 13.52
C LYS A 53 24.33 -2.62 13.66
N GLU A 54 24.86 -1.84 12.73
CA GLU A 54 24.77 -0.37 12.76
C GLU A 54 23.32 0.14 12.77
N LYS A 55 22.44 -0.53 12.02
CA LYS A 55 21.02 -0.17 11.95
C LYS A 55 20.30 -0.47 13.25
N PHE A 56 20.62 -1.59 13.90
CA PHE A 56 19.99 -1.97 15.17
C PHE A 56 20.50 -1.12 16.34
N LEU A 57 21.81 -0.82 16.40
CA LEU A 57 22.40 0.02 17.46
C LEU A 57 21.77 1.41 17.53
N TYR A 58 21.43 2.00 16.40
CA TYR A 58 20.76 3.30 16.36
C TYR A 58 19.32 3.26 16.94
N THR A 59 18.70 2.07 16.96
CA THR A 59 17.30 1.87 17.36
C THR A 59 17.15 1.27 18.76
N GLU A 60 18.23 0.76 19.37
CA GLU A 60 18.22 -0.01 20.64
C GLU A 60 17.49 0.66 21.81
N SER A 61 17.42 1.99 21.88
CA SER A 61 16.66 2.73 22.90
C SER A 61 15.13 2.62 22.75
N SER A 62 14.65 2.10 21.62
CA SER A 62 13.23 1.99 21.25
C SER A 62 12.84 0.62 20.69
N CYS A 63 13.81 -0.30 20.58
CA CYS A 63 13.61 -1.63 20.04
C CYS A 63 12.65 -2.40 20.97
N PHE A 64 11.44 -2.67 20.47
CA PHE A 64 10.43 -3.54 21.09
C PHE A 64 9.61 -2.98 22.27
N THR A 65 9.17 -1.72 22.17
CA THR A 65 8.26 -1.10 23.17
C THR A 65 6.91 -1.80 23.36
N ARG A 66 6.45 -2.60 22.38
CA ARG A 66 5.14 -3.28 22.47
C ARG A 66 5.20 -4.58 23.26
N LEU A 67 6.40 -5.14 23.49
CA LEU A 67 6.57 -6.41 24.17
C LEU A 67 6.90 -6.17 25.65
N GLN A 68 6.14 -6.80 26.55
CA GLN A 68 6.49 -6.89 27.98
C GLN A 68 7.56 -7.96 28.25
N LYS A 69 8.56 -8.06 27.38
CA LYS A 69 9.65 -9.04 27.46
C LYS A 69 10.99 -8.33 27.33
N GLU A 70 11.95 -8.75 28.13
CA GLU A 70 13.34 -8.34 27.97
C GLU A 70 13.90 -8.99 26.70
N ILE A 71 14.48 -8.19 25.82
CA ILE A 71 15.12 -8.68 24.58
C ILE A 71 16.60 -8.36 24.66
N ARG A 72 17.42 -9.41 24.58
CA ARG A 72 18.87 -9.29 24.47
C ARG A 72 19.29 -9.51 23.04
N ILE A 73 20.01 -8.54 22.50
CA ILE A 73 20.46 -8.56 21.12
C ILE A 73 21.93 -8.91 21.10
N ASP A 74 22.28 -9.96 20.35
CA ASP A 74 23.64 -10.35 20.03
C ASP A 74 23.83 -10.38 18.51
N TYR A 75 25.07 -10.31 18.05
CA TYR A 75 25.39 -10.26 16.61
C TYR A 75 26.21 -11.47 16.17
N HIS A 76 25.98 -11.92 14.94
CA HIS A 76 26.69 -13.08 14.36
C HIS A 76 26.84 -12.97 12.83
N GLU A 77 27.75 -13.74 12.24
CA GLU A 77 28.13 -13.62 10.82
C GLU A 77 27.20 -14.34 9.83
N ASP A 78 26.16 -15.03 10.31
CA ASP A 78 25.20 -15.73 9.43
C ASP A 78 24.13 -14.74 8.92
N ASN A 79 23.45 -15.06 7.83
CA ASN A 79 22.44 -14.23 7.18
C ASN A 79 21.03 -14.38 7.76
N LYS A 80 20.82 -15.38 8.62
CA LYS A 80 19.55 -15.67 9.28
C LYS A 80 19.43 -14.94 10.61
N PHE A 81 18.23 -14.53 10.96
CA PHE A 81 17.93 -14.12 12.33
C PHE A 81 17.66 -15.39 13.15
N VAL A 82 18.25 -15.48 14.33
CA VAL A 82 17.97 -16.58 15.26
C VAL A 82 17.40 -15.99 16.52
N PHE A 83 16.34 -16.59 17.02
CA PHE A 83 15.81 -16.23 18.32
C PHE A 83 15.72 -17.47 19.19
N PHE A 84 15.97 -17.24 20.47
CA PHE A 84 16.07 -18.29 21.45
C PHE A 84 15.41 -17.84 22.74
N THR A 85 14.51 -18.69 23.23
CA THR A 85 14.02 -18.66 24.61
C THR A 85 14.44 -19.97 25.28
N LYS A 86 14.21 -20.14 26.58
CA LYS A 86 14.59 -21.38 27.27
C LYS A 86 13.95 -22.63 26.66
N GLN A 87 12.81 -22.46 25.99
CA GLN A 87 11.97 -23.54 25.49
C GLN A 87 12.01 -23.68 23.96
N PHE A 88 12.32 -22.60 23.24
CA PHE A 88 12.21 -22.59 21.79
C PHE A 88 13.43 -21.96 21.15
N ILE A 89 13.93 -22.60 20.10
CA ILE A 89 14.78 -21.99 19.09
C ILE A 89 13.93 -21.91 17.84
N ALA A 90 13.95 -20.78 17.16
CA ALA A 90 13.68 -20.83 15.74
C ALA A 90 14.45 -19.78 14.97
N GLU A 91 14.35 -19.92 13.66
CA GLU A 91 15.19 -19.24 12.71
C GLU A 91 14.30 -18.53 11.71
N PHE A 92 14.63 -17.28 11.43
CA PHE A 92 14.01 -16.49 10.41
C PHE A 92 15.04 -16.14 9.36
N CYS A 93 14.94 -16.78 8.19
CA CYS A 93 15.72 -16.43 7.02
C CYS A 93 14.83 -15.62 6.06
N PRO A 94 14.99 -14.28 5.99
CA PRO A 94 14.13 -13.44 5.18
C PRO A 94 14.20 -13.80 3.70
N HIS A 95 15.38 -14.22 3.22
CA HIS A 95 15.60 -14.67 1.85
C HIS A 95 14.70 -15.86 1.49
N ASN A 96 14.61 -16.86 2.38
CA ASN A 96 13.75 -18.02 2.16
C ASN A 96 12.27 -17.63 2.07
N TYR A 97 11.84 -16.62 2.82
CA TYR A 97 10.46 -16.12 2.75
C TYR A 97 10.21 -15.43 1.40
N VAL A 98 11.12 -14.55 0.98
CA VAL A 98 11.03 -13.84 -0.29
C VAL A 98 11.04 -14.81 -1.48
N ASP A 99 11.90 -15.82 -1.47
CA ASP A 99 11.96 -16.83 -2.54
C ASP A 99 10.65 -17.63 -2.63
N LYS A 100 10.01 -17.94 -1.50
CA LYS A 100 8.67 -18.57 -1.49
C LYS A 100 7.60 -17.65 -2.07
N CYS A 101 7.63 -16.36 -1.75
CA CYS A 101 6.73 -15.38 -2.35
C CYS A 101 6.93 -15.25 -3.86
N GLU A 102 8.19 -15.21 -4.31
CA GLU A 102 8.54 -15.19 -5.74
C GLU A 102 7.97 -16.41 -6.48
N LEU A 103 8.17 -17.61 -5.90
CA LEU A 103 7.64 -18.85 -6.44
C LEU A 103 6.10 -18.86 -6.47
N PHE A 104 5.45 -18.31 -5.44
CA PHE A 104 4.00 -18.19 -5.41
C PHE A 104 3.48 -17.24 -6.49
N LEU A 105 4.10 -16.06 -6.64
CA LEU A 105 3.71 -15.06 -7.63
C LEU A 105 3.92 -15.54 -9.08
N SER A 106 5.03 -16.25 -9.33
CA SER A 106 5.32 -16.84 -10.64
C SER A 106 4.37 -17.97 -11.02
N LYS A 107 3.84 -18.73 -10.06
CA LYS A 107 2.92 -19.86 -10.33
C LYS A 107 1.47 -19.42 -10.50
N ASN A 108 1.01 -18.37 -9.83
CA ASN A 108 -0.42 -18.05 -9.75
C ASN A 108 -0.94 -17.12 -10.85
N ASN A 109 -0.17 -16.84 -11.91
CA ASN A 109 -0.62 -16.02 -13.06
C ASN A 109 -1.29 -14.67 -12.71
N TYR A 110 -1.01 -14.11 -11.52
CA TYR A 110 -1.57 -12.82 -11.10
C TYR A 110 -1.22 -11.67 -12.04
N PHE A 111 -0.14 -11.80 -12.80
CA PHE A 111 0.31 -10.83 -13.80
C PHE A 111 -0.07 -11.25 -15.24
N SER A 112 -1.06 -12.12 -15.43
CA SER A 112 -1.57 -12.42 -16.77
C SER A 112 -2.33 -11.20 -17.33
N PRO A 113 -2.36 -11.01 -18.66
CA PRO A 113 -3.10 -9.90 -19.28
C PRO A 113 -4.57 -9.86 -18.86
N GLU A 114 -5.20 -11.04 -18.71
CA GLU A 114 -6.60 -11.17 -18.34
C GLU A 114 -6.84 -10.68 -16.93
N LYS A 115 -5.96 -11.06 -15.98
CA LYS A 115 -6.07 -10.63 -14.58
C LYS A 115 -5.78 -9.15 -14.42
N ILE A 116 -4.82 -8.61 -15.17
CA ILE A 116 -4.54 -7.18 -15.21
C ILE A 116 -5.75 -6.40 -15.75
N ARG A 117 -6.39 -6.90 -16.82
CA ARG A 117 -7.57 -6.26 -17.39
C ARG A 117 -8.75 -6.27 -16.42
N GLU A 118 -8.98 -7.39 -15.75
CA GLU A 118 -10.04 -7.52 -14.73
C GLU A 118 -9.86 -6.50 -13.59
N ILE A 119 -8.63 -6.31 -13.10
CA ILE A 119 -8.33 -5.30 -12.07
C ILE A 119 -8.55 -3.88 -12.61
N SER A 120 -8.15 -3.61 -13.85
CA SER A 120 -8.35 -2.31 -14.49
C SER A 120 -9.84 -1.98 -14.67
N ASP A 121 -10.63 -2.93 -15.17
CA ASP A 121 -12.06 -2.78 -15.37
C ASP A 121 -12.78 -2.56 -14.03
N PHE A 122 -12.36 -3.29 -12.98
CA PHE A 122 -12.87 -3.10 -11.63
C PHE A 122 -12.55 -1.72 -11.05
N ALA A 123 -11.32 -1.23 -11.23
CA ALA A 123 -10.93 0.10 -10.78
C ALA A 123 -11.72 1.20 -11.51
N LEU A 124 -11.97 1.03 -12.82
CA LEU A 124 -12.79 1.96 -13.60
C LEU A 124 -14.25 1.96 -13.13
N ASP A 125 -14.83 0.81 -12.78
CA ASP A 125 -16.18 0.73 -12.23
C ASP A 125 -16.30 1.48 -10.89
N ILE A 126 -15.31 1.36 -10.00
CA ILE A 126 -15.26 2.12 -8.75
C ILE A 126 -15.23 3.62 -9.04
N ILE A 127 -14.34 4.08 -9.92
CA ILE A 127 -14.20 5.49 -10.26
C ILE A 127 -15.50 6.03 -10.88
N MET A 128 -16.13 5.27 -11.77
CA MET A 128 -17.40 5.66 -12.39
C MET A 128 -18.54 5.74 -11.37
N LYS A 129 -18.61 4.80 -10.42
CA LYS A 129 -19.60 4.84 -9.33
C LYS A 129 -19.41 6.06 -8.43
N ASP A 130 -18.18 6.39 -8.07
CA ASP A 130 -17.88 7.58 -7.27
C ASP A 130 -18.24 8.88 -8.00
N LEU A 131 -17.92 8.98 -9.30
CA LEU A 131 -18.27 10.15 -10.12
C LEU A 131 -19.79 10.30 -10.27
N ASN A 132 -20.51 9.20 -10.48
CA ASN A 132 -21.96 9.23 -10.61
C ASN A 132 -22.66 9.52 -9.27
N SER A 133 -22.13 9.01 -8.15
CA SER A 133 -22.61 9.35 -6.82
C SER A 133 -22.43 10.84 -6.50
N LYS A 134 -21.31 11.44 -6.96
CA LYS A 134 -21.00 12.86 -6.74
C LYS A 134 -21.84 13.80 -7.62
N ARG A 135 -22.20 13.37 -8.83
CA ARG A 135 -23.14 14.10 -9.70
C ARG A 135 -24.57 14.12 -9.16
N MET A 136 -24.98 13.11 -8.38
CA MET A 136 -26.30 13.06 -7.76
C MET A 136 -26.45 13.99 -6.54
N THR A 137 -25.35 14.39 -5.89
CA THR A 137 -25.37 15.38 -4.81
C THR A 137 -25.33 16.83 -5.30
N ASP A 138 -24.84 17.08 -6.51
CA ASP A 138 -24.79 18.44 -7.09
C ASP A 138 -26.08 18.81 -7.85
N ASN A 139 -26.96 17.84 -8.15
CA ASN A 139 -28.20 18.05 -8.90
C ASN A 139 -29.43 18.35 -8.03
N SER A 140 -29.31 18.46 -6.70
CA SER A 140 -30.45 18.84 -5.83
C SER A 140 -30.72 20.35 -5.76
N ASP A 141 -29.88 21.18 -6.39
CA ASP A 141 -30.01 22.65 -6.31
C ASP A 141 -30.47 23.32 -7.61
N VAL A 142 -30.93 22.56 -8.62
CA VAL A 142 -31.37 23.12 -9.92
C VAL A 142 -32.88 22.95 -10.12
N GLU A 143 -33.69 23.44 -9.18
CA GLU A 143 -35.14 23.64 -9.38
C GLU A 143 -35.65 25.06 -9.05
N THR A 144 -34.78 26.07 -8.95
CA THR A 144 -35.22 27.44 -8.58
C THR A 144 -35.00 28.54 -9.63
N PHE A 145 -34.58 28.21 -10.86
CA PHE A 145 -34.42 29.24 -11.92
C PHE A 145 -35.13 28.88 -13.22
N ASN A 146 -36.45 28.74 -13.16
CA ASN A 146 -37.32 28.87 -14.34
C ASN A 146 -38.52 29.76 -14.00
N LYS A 147 -38.25 31.05 -13.77
CA LYS A 147 -39.26 32.11 -13.92
C LYS A 147 -38.60 33.47 -14.06
N VAL A 148 -38.10 33.79 -15.25
CA VAL A 148 -38.09 35.19 -15.72
C VAL A 148 -38.61 35.16 -17.15
N GLU A 149 -39.75 35.82 -17.32
CA GLU A 149 -40.54 35.90 -18.54
C GLU A 149 -39.76 36.58 -19.66
N CYS A 150 -39.92 36.04 -20.88
CA CYS A 150 -39.51 36.69 -22.12
C CYS A 150 -40.29 37.99 -22.33
N SER A 151 -39.59 39.11 -22.43
CA SER A 151 -40.08 40.28 -23.17
C SER A 151 -39.42 40.30 -24.55
N GLU A 152 -40.21 40.01 -25.57
CA GLU A 152 -39.84 40.07 -26.99
C GLU A 152 -39.57 41.53 -27.41
N GLU A 153 -38.34 41.86 -27.79
CA GLU A 153 -38.07 43.02 -28.65
C GLU A 153 -38.15 42.57 -30.12
N THR A 154 -39.26 42.91 -30.78
CA THR A 154 -39.38 42.83 -32.23
C THR A 154 -38.79 44.09 -32.85
N ILE A 155 -37.71 43.94 -33.61
CA ILE A 155 -37.17 44.97 -34.50
C ILE A 155 -37.78 44.79 -35.89
N MET A 156 -38.53 45.79 -36.37
CA MET A 156 -38.78 46.11 -37.78
C MET A 156 -39.21 47.59 -37.81
N GLY A 157 -38.80 48.48 -38.69
CA GLY A 157 -37.98 48.48 -39.90
C GLY A 157 -38.11 49.90 -40.46
N ASP A 158 -37.09 50.38 -41.17
CA ASP A 158 -37.03 51.73 -41.74
C ASP A 158 -38.22 52.01 -42.70
N ASN A 159 -38.83 53.20 -42.61
CA ASN A 159 -39.25 53.92 -43.83
C ASN A 159 -39.57 55.41 -43.61
N GLU A 160 -38.93 56.22 -44.47
CA GLU A 160 -39.39 57.43 -45.17
C GLU A 160 -40.05 58.61 -44.42
N GLY A 161 -39.34 59.75 -44.45
CA GLY A 161 -39.80 60.93 -45.21
C GLY A 161 -40.81 61.90 -44.57
N GLY A 162 -40.34 63.12 -44.29
CA GLY A 162 -41.09 64.33 -44.68
C GLY A 162 -41.66 65.26 -43.59
N SER A 163 -41.12 66.49 -43.60
CA SER A 163 -41.84 67.78 -43.60
C SER A 163 -42.39 68.42 -42.31
N GLY A 164 -41.95 69.68 -42.10
CA GLY A 164 -42.70 70.79 -41.48
C GLY A 164 -42.65 70.83 -39.95
N TYR A 165 -42.30 71.91 -39.26
CA TYR A 165 -42.28 73.35 -39.57
C TYR A 165 -41.16 74.03 -38.76
#